data_AF-A0A9D5A0R1-F1
#
_entry.id   AF-A0A9D5A0R1-F1
#
_cell.length_a   1.000
_cell.length_b   1.000
_cell.length_c   1.000
_cell.angle_alpha   90.00
_cell.angle_beta   90.00
_cell.angle_gamma   90.00
#
_symmetry.space_group_name_H-M   'P 1'
#
loop_
_entity.id
_entity.type
_entity.pdbx_description
1 polymer ?
#
loop_
_entity_poly.entity_id
_entity_poly.type
_entity_poly.pdbx_seq_one_letter_code
_entity_poly.pdbx_strand_id
1 'polypeptide(L)'
;MYLSHALTLQQVLATILTLWLADKSGRRLLLIVSSSAMALSLLVVSISFYLKEYISPDSDLYATLSLVSVAGVVVMVIAFSLGFGAMPWIIMSEILPINIKGLAGSFATLANWFFSWLVTLTANLLLDWSSGGTFTIYTAVCVFTAGFVAIWVPETKGKILKEIQQFFR
;
A
#
# COMPACT_ATOMS: atom_id res chain seq x y z
N MET A 1 14.38 13.34 18.14
CA MET A 1 14.71 12.08 18.84
C MET A 1 13.47 11.39 19.40
N TYR A 2 12.61 12.04 20.21
CA TYR A 2 11.38 11.38 20.72
C TYR A 2 10.36 10.99 19.64
N LEU A 3 10.15 11.84 18.63
CA LEU A 3 9.27 11.55 17.50
C LEU A 3 9.75 10.35 16.66
N SER A 4 11.06 10.23 16.42
CA SER A 4 11.60 9.09 15.68
C SER A 4 11.44 7.77 16.43
N HIS A 5 11.62 7.77 17.76
CA HIS A 5 11.42 6.56 18.57
C HIS A 5 9.96 6.11 18.60
N ALA A 6 9.00 7.05 18.71
CA ALA A 6 7.58 6.74 18.67
C ALA A 6 7.15 6.11 17.34
N LEU A 7 7.65 6.64 16.23
CA LEU A 7 7.37 6.10 14.89
C LEU A 7 7.95 4.69 14.70
N THR A 8 9.16 4.42 15.21
CA THR A 8 9.74 3.06 15.15
C THR A 8 8.96 2.05 15.97
N LEU A 9 8.47 2.44 17.16
CA LEU A 9 7.63 1.57 17.98
C LEU A 9 6.31 1.24 17.27
N GLN A 10 5.68 2.23 16.65
CA GLN A 10 4.45 2.03 15.89
C GLN A 10 4.64 1.07 14.71
N GLN A 11 5.75 1.20 13.98
CA GLN A 11 6.12 0.27 12.89
C GLN A 11 6.27 -1.17 13.38
N VAL A 12 6.96 -1.39 14.51
CA VAL A 12 7.15 -2.73 15.07
C VAL A 12 5.81 -3.35 15.49
N LEU A 13 4.97 -2.59 16.19
CA LEU A 13 3.65 -3.07 16.62
C LEU A 13 2.74 -3.38 15.43
N ALA A 14 2.72 -2.53 14.40
CA ALA A 14 1.96 -2.76 13.19
C ALA A 14 2.45 -4.01 12.45
N THR A 15 3.76 -4.26 12.42
CA THR A 15 4.33 -5.46 11.79
C THR A 15 3.94 -6.74 12.54
N ILE A 16 3.98 -6.73 13.88
CA ILE A 16 3.54 -7.88 14.70
C ILE A 16 2.07 -8.19 14.46
N LEU A 17 1.22 -7.17 14.47
CA LEU A 17 -0.21 -7.29 14.12
C LEU A 17 -0.40 -7.89 12.73
N THR A 18 0.35 -7.38 11.75
CA THR A 18 0.29 -7.84 10.36
C THR A 18 0.65 -9.32 10.23
N LEU A 19 1.71 -9.77 10.89
CA LEU A 19 2.12 -11.18 10.91
C LEU A 19 1.03 -12.06 11.53
N TRP A 20 0.49 -11.65 12.68
CA TRP A 20 -0.56 -12.38 13.36
C TRP A 20 -1.86 -12.47 12.52
N LEU A 21 -2.25 -11.36 11.90
CA LEU A 21 -3.41 -11.29 10.99
C LEU A 21 -3.20 -12.13 9.72
N ALA A 22 -1.98 -12.15 9.18
CA ALA A 22 -1.63 -12.93 7.99
C ALA A 22 -1.69 -14.44 8.25
N ASP A 23 -1.21 -14.88 9.42
CA ASP A 23 -1.28 -16.28 9.80
C ASP A 23 -2.74 -16.74 10.01
N LYS A 24 -3.62 -15.87 10.51
CA LYS A 24 -5.04 -16.18 10.68
C LYS A 24 -5.82 -16.13 9.36
N SER A 25 -5.66 -15.09 8.56
CA SER A 25 -6.55 -14.77 7.43
C SER A 25 -6.05 -15.25 6.06
N GLY A 26 -4.77 -15.63 5.92
CA GLY A 26 -4.17 -15.92 4.61
C GLY A 26 -3.49 -14.69 4.01
N ARG A 27 -2.42 -14.93 3.23
CA ARG A 27 -1.54 -13.86 2.75
C ARG A 27 -2.20 -13.07 1.61
N ARG A 28 -2.92 -13.77 0.71
CA ARG A 28 -3.59 -13.14 -0.43
C ARG A 28 -4.79 -12.31 0.00
N LEU A 29 -5.65 -12.85 0.88
CA LEU A 29 -6.83 -12.13 1.36
C LEU A 29 -6.42 -10.81 2.06
N LEU A 30 -5.36 -10.86 2.86
CA LEU A 30 -4.87 -9.68 3.57
C LEU A 30 -4.31 -8.61 2.62
N LEU A 31 -3.62 -9.00 1.54
CA LEU A 31 -3.22 -8.07 0.48
C LEU A 31 -4.40 -7.47 -0.30
N ILE A 32 -5.44 -8.24 -0.57
CA ILE A 32 -6.66 -7.74 -1.26
C ILE A 32 -7.41 -6.76 -0.37
N VAL A 33 -7.63 -7.09 0.90
CA VAL A 33 -8.34 -6.22 1.85
C VAL A 33 -7.57 -4.92 2.07
N SER A 34 -6.25 -5.00 2.28
CA SER A 34 -5.42 -3.81 2.46
C SER A 34 -5.38 -2.93 1.20
N SER A 35 -5.15 -3.49 0.01
CA SER A 35 -5.17 -2.72 -1.25
C SER A 35 -6.52 -2.08 -1.53
N SER A 36 -7.61 -2.78 -1.26
CA SER A 36 -8.96 -2.25 -1.42
C SER A 36 -9.24 -1.11 -0.43
N ALA A 37 -8.84 -1.27 0.84
CA ALA A 37 -8.98 -0.21 1.85
C ALA A 37 -8.13 1.02 1.51
N MET A 38 -6.91 0.83 1.01
CA MET A 38 -6.06 1.93 0.52
C MET A 38 -6.72 2.66 -0.66
N ALA A 39 -7.22 1.93 -1.66
CA ALA A 39 -7.91 2.52 -2.80
C ALA A 39 -9.13 3.35 -2.37
N LEU A 40 -9.97 2.82 -1.48
CA LEU A 40 -11.15 3.54 -0.97
C LEU A 40 -10.75 4.79 -0.18
N SER A 41 -9.74 4.69 0.67
CA SER A 41 -9.27 5.84 1.46
C SER A 41 -8.71 6.97 0.58
N LEU A 42 -7.92 6.63 -0.45
CA LEU A 42 -7.38 7.60 -1.40
C LEU A 42 -8.46 8.20 -2.30
N LEU A 43 -9.48 7.42 -2.66
CA LEU A 43 -10.65 7.92 -3.39
C LEU A 43 -11.36 9.03 -2.60
N VAL A 44 -11.59 8.80 -1.30
CA VAL A 44 -12.21 9.79 -0.40
C VAL A 44 -11.35 11.06 -0.31
N VAL A 45 -10.03 10.91 -0.20
CA VAL A 45 -9.09 12.04 -0.19
C VAL A 45 -9.14 12.82 -1.50
N SER A 46 -9.09 12.13 -2.64
CA SER A 46 -9.17 12.73 -3.97
C SER A 46 -10.45 13.54 -4.16
N ILE A 47 -11.61 12.97 -3.81
CA ILE A 47 -12.91 13.66 -3.87
C ILE A 47 -12.91 14.89 -2.95
N SER A 48 -12.34 14.77 -1.75
CA SER A 48 -12.27 15.88 -0.81
C SER A 48 -11.45 17.06 -1.36
N PHE A 49 -10.35 16.78 -2.07
CA PHE A 49 -9.55 17.81 -2.73
C PHE A 49 -10.25 18.44 -3.94
N TYR A 50 -10.99 17.67 -4.74
CA TYR A 50 -11.79 18.25 -5.83
C TYR A 50 -12.92 19.14 -5.31
N LEU A 51 -13.63 18.71 -4.27
CA LEU A 51 -14.72 19.51 -3.69
C LEU A 51 -14.22 20.83 -3.11
N LYS A 52 -13.02 20.85 -2.52
CA LYS A 52 -12.39 22.06 -2.01
C LYS A 52 -12.12 23.13 -3.07
N GLU A 53 -11.94 22.75 -4.33
CA GLU A 53 -11.69 23.70 -5.42
C GLU A 53 -12.93 24.55 -5.75
N TYR A 54 -14.13 24.05 -5.42
CA TYR A 54 -15.41 24.73 -5.67
C TYR A 54 -15.99 25.44 -4.44
N ILE A 55 -15.32 25.36 -3.29
CA ILE A 55 -15.83 25.85 -2.00
C ILE A 55 -14.96 27.01 -1.49
N SER A 56 -15.61 28.07 -0.99
CA SER A 56 -14.90 29.23 -0.42
C SER A 56 -14.05 28.83 0.80
N PRO A 57 -12.80 29.33 0.92
CA PRO A 57 -11.88 28.99 2.01
C PRO A 57 -12.41 29.29 3.43
N ASP A 58 -13.30 30.28 3.57
CA ASP A 58 -13.86 30.73 4.85
C ASP A 58 -15.07 29.91 5.33
N SER A 59 -15.41 28.82 4.65
CA SER A 59 -16.54 27.97 5.05
C SER A 59 -16.11 26.86 6.01
N ASP A 60 -16.96 26.55 7.00
CA ASP A 60 -16.78 25.39 7.89
C ASP A 60 -16.65 24.06 7.13
N LEU A 61 -17.23 24.01 5.92
CA LEU A 61 -17.13 22.88 5.01
C LEU A 61 -15.69 22.66 4.52
N TYR A 62 -14.92 23.73 4.27
CA TYR A 62 -13.51 23.63 3.87
C TYR A 62 -12.64 23.02 4.99
N ALA A 63 -12.89 23.42 6.24
CA ALA A 63 -12.21 22.85 7.42
C ALA A 63 -12.56 21.37 7.59
N THR A 64 -13.84 21.01 7.43
CA THR A 64 -14.31 19.62 7.52
C THR A 64 -13.67 18.74 6.45
N LEU A 65 -13.65 19.18 5.19
CA LEU A 65 -13.00 18.46 4.09
C LEU A 65 -11.49 18.29 4.30
N SER A 66 -10.83 19.27 4.93
CA SER A 66 -9.42 19.15 5.32
C SER A 66 -9.21 18.02 6.33
N LEU A 67 -10.05 17.96 7.35
CA LEU A 67 -9.98 16.93 8.38
C LEU A 67 -10.28 15.54 7.82
N VAL A 68 -11.26 15.42 6.93
CA VAL A 68 -11.56 14.18 6.20
C VAL A 68 -10.37 13.74 5.33
N SER A 69 -9.72 14.66 4.63
CA SER A 69 -8.53 14.35 3.82
C SER A 69 -7.39 13.81 4.68
N VAL A 70 -7.11 14.44 5.83
CA VAL A 70 -6.07 13.98 6.77
C VAL A 70 -6.44 12.61 7.34
N ALA A 71 -7.69 12.41 7.76
CA ALA A 71 -8.17 11.11 8.26
C ALA A 71 -8.04 10.02 7.20
N GLY A 72 -8.37 10.31 5.94
CA GLY A 72 -8.24 9.39 4.82
C GLY A 72 -6.79 8.95 4.58
N VAL A 73 -5.83 9.90 4.63
CA VAL A 73 -4.40 9.56 4.53
C VAL A 73 -3.95 8.69 5.71
N VAL A 74 -4.40 8.96 6.93
CA VAL A 74 -4.09 8.12 8.09
C VAL A 74 -4.62 6.70 7.93
N VAL A 75 -5.86 6.55 7.47
CA VAL A 75 -6.46 5.24 7.18
C VAL A 75 -5.67 4.52 6.08
N MET A 76 -5.24 5.23 5.04
CA MET A 76 -4.37 4.68 3.99
C MET A 76 -3.07 4.12 4.58
N VAL A 77 -2.39 4.88 5.46
CA VAL A 77 -1.14 4.45 6.09
C VAL A 77 -1.36 3.20 6.94
N ILE A 78 -2.44 3.15 7.73
CA ILE A 78 -2.77 1.98 8.54
C ILE A 78 -3.03 0.76 7.64
N ALA A 79 -3.83 0.91 6.60
CA ALA A 79 -4.13 -0.17 5.64
C ALA A 79 -2.86 -0.66 4.93
N PHE A 80 -1.95 0.25 4.54
CA PHE A 80 -0.65 -0.09 3.96
C PHE A 80 0.20 -0.91 4.93
N SER A 81 0.36 -0.44 6.17
CA SER A 81 1.15 -1.11 7.19
C SER A 81 0.63 -2.51 7.48
N LEU A 82 -0.70 -2.70 7.47
CA LEU A 82 -1.33 -3.99 7.73
C LEU A 82 -1.12 -5.04 6.65
N GLY A 83 -0.74 -4.65 5.42
CA GLY A 83 -0.57 -5.59 4.31
C GLY A 83 0.73 -5.40 3.55
N PHE A 84 0.82 -4.32 2.78
CA PHE A 84 1.94 -4.06 1.87
C PHE A 84 3.28 -3.80 2.56
N GLY A 85 3.29 -3.51 3.87
CA GLY A 85 4.52 -3.32 4.64
C GLY A 85 5.44 -4.54 4.64
N ALA A 86 4.91 -5.71 5.01
CA ALA A 86 5.70 -6.94 5.19
C ALA A 86 5.32 -8.07 4.23
N MET A 87 4.07 -8.14 3.77
CA MET A 87 3.56 -9.29 3.00
C MET A 87 4.26 -9.51 1.65
N PRO A 88 4.54 -8.47 0.82
CA PRO A 88 5.24 -8.68 -0.44
C PRO A 88 6.61 -9.33 -0.27
N TRP A 89 7.35 -8.95 0.77
CA TRP A 89 8.66 -9.51 1.10
C TRP A 89 8.56 -10.98 1.53
N ILE A 90 7.54 -11.31 2.32
CA ILE A 90 7.28 -12.69 2.77
C ILE A 90 6.89 -13.57 1.59
N ILE A 91 5.92 -13.14 0.78
CA ILE A 91 5.44 -13.89 -0.39
C ILE A 91 6.57 -14.09 -1.41
N MET A 92 7.38 -13.06 -1.67
CA MET A 92 8.57 -13.19 -2.52
C MET A 92 9.50 -14.28 -2.00
N SER A 93 9.67 -14.38 -0.68
CA SER A 93 10.51 -15.40 -0.07
C SER A 93 9.90 -16.82 -0.10
N GLU A 94 8.57 -16.93 -0.15
CA GLU A 94 7.81 -18.19 -0.19
C GLU A 94 7.64 -18.75 -1.61
N ILE A 95 7.57 -17.90 -2.63
CA ILE A 95 7.37 -18.33 -4.04
C ILE A 95 8.69 -18.71 -4.72
N LEU A 96 9.79 -18.04 -4.38
CA LEU A 96 11.07 -18.21 -5.09
C LEU A 96 11.83 -19.47 -4.64
N PRO A 97 12.25 -20.34 -5.58
CA PRO A 97 13.10 -21.48 -5.25
C PRO A 97 14.52 -21.04 -4.88
N ILE A 98 15.14 -21.78 -3.97
CA ILE A 98 16.41 -21.42 -3.29
C ILE A 98 17.53 -21.07 -4.28
N ASN A 99 17.56 -21.73 -5.44
CA ASN A 99 18.58 -21.56 -6.48
C ASN A 99 18.55 -20.21 -7.20
N ILE A 100 17.38 -19.56 -7.34
CA ILE A 100 17.25 -18.24 -8.01
C ILE A 100 16.82 -17.12 -7.07
N LYS A 101 16.51 -17.46 -5.81
CA LYS A 101 16.00 -16.53 -4.80
C LYS A 101 16.89 -15.31 -4.61
N GLY A 102 18.22 -15.48 -4.68
CA GLY A 102 19.17 -14.38 -4.59
C GLY A 102 19.07 -13.39 -5.76
N LEU A 103 19.05 -13.89 -7.00
CA LEU A 103 18.96 -13.06 -8.21
C LEU A 103 17.59 -12.38 -8.34
N ALA A 104 16.51 -13.16 -8.22
CA ALA A 104 15.15 -12.64 -8.33
C ALA A 104 14.82 -11.66 -7.18
N GLY A 105 15.26 -11.95 -5.96
CA GLY A 105 15.09 -11.06 -4.81
C GLY A 105 15.87 -9.75 -4.96
N SER A 106 17.08 -9.80 -5.52
CA SER A 106 17.88 -8.59 -5.78
C SER A 106 17.23 -7.71 -6.85
N PHE A 107 16.74 -8.30 -7.93
CA PHE A 107 16.02 -7.57 -8.97
C PHE A 107 14.73 -6.94 -8.45
N ALA A 108 13.93 -7.69 -7.67
CA ALA A 108 12.72 -7.17 -7.04
C ALA A 108 13.02 -6.01 -6.08
N THR A 109 14.10 -6.13 -5.30
CA THR A 109 14.55 -5.07 -4.38
C THR A 109 14.99 -3.83 -5.16
N LEU A 110 15.77 -4.00 -6.23
CA LEU A 110 16.20 -2.92 -7.10
C LEU A 110 15.00 -2.21 -7.75
N ALA A 111 14.04 -2.97 -8.27
CA ALA A 111 12.80 -2.42 -8.82
C ALA A 111 12.02 -1.63 -7.76
N ASN A 112 11.87 -2.18 -6.55
CA ASN A 112 11.19 -1.49 -5.44
C ASN A 112 11.86 -0.15 -5.11
N TRP A 113 13.18 -0.10 -4.99
CA TRP A 113 13.91 1.14 -4.71
C TRP A 113 13.86 2.12 -5.87
N PHE A 114 13.93 1.63 -7.11
CA PHE A 114 13.80 2.45 -8.31
C PHE A 114 12.43 3.13 -8.40
N PHE A 115 11.34 2.38 -8.20
CA PHE A 115 9.99 2.97 -8.16
C PHE A 115 9.81 3.90 -6.96
N SER A 116 10.38 3.58 -5.80
CA SER A 116 10.34 4.48 -4.63
C SER A 116 11.02 5.82 -4.93
N TRP A 117 12.18 5.80 -5.59
CA TRP A 117 12.88 7.01 -6.03
C TRP A 117 12.06 7.79 -7.07
N LEU A 118 11.50 7.09 -8.07
CA LEU A 118 10.67 7.70 -9.11
C LEU A 118 9.42 8.39 -8.53
N VAL A 119 8.71 7.73 -7.61
CA VAL A 119 7.56 8.31 -6.92
C VAL A 119 7.98 9.51 -6.07
N THR A 120 9.11 9.44 -5.37
CA THR A 120 9.59 10.56 -4.55
C THR A 120 9.93 11.80 -5.40
N LEU A 121 10.53 11.60 -6.57
CA LEU A 121 10.81 12.70 -7.51
C LEU A 121 9.55 13.30 -8.10
N THR A 122 8.61 12.45 -8.52
CA THR A 122 7.38 12.89 -9.20
C THR A 122 6.33 13.43 -8.24
N ALA A 123 6.34 13.02 -6.97
CA ALA A 123 5.35 13.42 -5.97
C ALA A 123 5.23 14.95 -5.82
N ASN A 124 6.35 15.67 -5.67
CA ASN A 124 6.31 17.12 -5.53
C ASN A 124 5.76 17.80 -6.80
N LEU A 125 6.21 17.34 -7.97
CA LEU A 125 5.74 17.86 -9.26
C LEU A 125 4.22 17.66 -9.45
N LEU A 126 3.72 16.49 -9.07
CA LEU A 126 2.29 16.17 -9.17
C LEU A 126 1.46 17.01 -8.18
N LEU A 127 1.94 17.15 -6.94
CA LEU A 127 1.25 17.94 -5.91
C LEU A 127 1.17 19.42 -6.28
N ASP A 128 2.24 19.97 -6.87
CA ASP A 128 2.29 21.36 -7.37
C ASP A 128 1.34 21.57 -8.57
N TRP A 129 1.14 20.54 -9.40
CA TRP A 129 0.19 20.61 -10.52
C TRP A 129 -1.26 20.56 -10.06
N SER A 130 -1.63 19.54 -9.29
CA SER A 130 -2.96 19.40 -8.70
C SER A 130 -2.94 18.37 -7.59
N SER A 131 -3.28 18.79 -6.37
CA SER A 131 -3.46 17.86 -5.24
C SER A 131 -4.56 16.82 -5.54
N GLY A 132 -5.72 17.25 -6.05
CA GLY A 132 -6.82 16.34 -6.40
C GLY A 132 -6.45 15.34 -7.51
N GLY A 133 -5.77 15.82 -8.56
CA GLY A 133 -5.26 14.98 -9.64
C GLY A 133 -4.24 13.94 -9.16
N THR A 134 -3.33 14.35 -8.27
CA THR A 134 -2.31 13.46 -7.68
C THR A 134 -2.93 12.28 -6.93
N PHE A 135 -3.88 12.55 -6.02
CA PHE A 135 -4.55 11.49 -5.27
C PHE A 135 -5.43 10.61 -6.17
N THR A 136 -5.95 11.14 -7.28
CA THR A 136 -6.67 10.34 -8.29
C THR A 136 -5.73 9.31 -8.93
N ILE A 137 -4.52 9.72 -9.33
CA ILE A 137 -3.51 8.85 -9.93
C ILE A 137 -3.12 7.75 -8.94
N TYR A 138 -2.86 8.10 -7.68
CA TYR A 138 -2.54 7.11 -6.64
C TYR A 138 -3.71 6.16 -6.36
N THR A 139 -4.95 6.64 -6.42
CA THR A 139 -6.13 5.77 -6.32
C THR A 139 -6.17 4.77 -7.47
N ALA A 140 -5.95 5.22 -8.71
CA ALA A 140 -5.93 4.35 -9.88
C ALA A 140 -4.86 3.26 -9.79
N VAL A 141 -3.65 3.62 -9.32
CA VAL A 141 -2.56 2.66 -9.07
C VAL A 141 -2.93 1.66 -7.99
N CYS A 142 -3.56 2.09 -6.90
CA CYS A 142 -4.03 1.19 -5.84
C CYS A 142 -5.14 0.23 -6.32
N VAL A 143 -6.08 0.70 -7.13
CA VAL A 143 -7.12 -0.15 -7.73
C VAL A 143 -6.51 -1.17 -8.69
N PHE A 144 -5.58 -0.76 -9.54
CA PHE A 144 -4.85 -1.68 -10.42
C PHE A 144 -4.07 -2.72 -9.61
N THR A 145 -3.42 -2.29 -8.53
CA THR A 145 -2.69 -3.17 -7.62
C THR A 145 -3.63 -4.18 -6.95
N ALA A 146 -4.82 -3.75 -6.50
CA ALA A 146 -5.82 -4.64 -5.93
C ALA A 146 -6.28 -5.71 -6.94
N GLY A 147 -6.50 -5.31 -8.20
CA GLY A 147 -6.82 -6.23 -9.29
C GLY A 147 -5.68 -7.21 -9.60
N PHE A 148 -4.45 -6.72 -9.66
CA PHE A 148 -3.26 -7.55 -9.86
C PHE A 148 -3.10 -8.58 -8.74
N VAL A 149 -3.22 -8.17 -7.47
CA VAL A 149 -3.17 -9.09 -6.33
C VAL A 149 -4.30 -10.10 -6.39
N ALA A 150 -5.51 -9.66 -6.73
CA ALA A 150 -6.68 -10.53 -6.80
C ALA A 150 -6.53 -11.61 -7.89
N ILE A 151 -5.90 -11.31 -9.02
CA ILE A 151 -5.84 -12.26 -10.15
C ILE A 151 -4.52 -13.05 -10.17
N TRP A 152 -3.38 -12.40 -9.91
CA TRP A 152 -2.04 -12.96 -10.19
C TRP A 152 -1.30 -13.46 -8.95
N VAL A 153 -1.66 -13.02 -7.74
CA VAL A 153 -0.97 -13.45 -6.52
C VAL A 153 -1.61 -14.75 -6.01
N PRO A 154 -0.86 -15.88 -5.97
CA PRO A 154 -1.37 -17.14 -5.43
C PRO A 154 -1.46 -17.07 -3.90
N GLU A 155 -2.37 -17.86 -3.31
CA GLU A 155 -2.39 -18.05 -1.86
C GLU A 155 -1.24 -18.98 -1.45
N THR A 156 -0.35 -18.46 -0.60
CA THR A 156 0.82 -19.18 -0.10
C THR A 156 0.58 -19.86 1.25
N LYS A 157 -0.50 -19.53 1.96
CA LYS A 157 -0.81 -20.11 3.28
C LYS A 157 -1.01 -21.64 3.18
N GLY A 158 -0.15 -22.38 3.90
CA GLY A 158 -0.29 -23.82 4.10
C GLY A 158 0.05 -24.68 2.88
N LYS A 159 0.65 -24.11 1.84
CA LYS A 159 1.04 -24.84 0.62
C LYS A 159 2.52 -25.15 0.58
N ILE A 160 2.86 -26.30 -0.01
CA ILE A 160 4.25 -26.70 -0.23
C ILE A 160 4.77 -25.97 -1.48
N LEU A 161 6.06 -25.59 -1.50
CA LEU A 161 6.71 -24.88 -2.61
C LEU A 161 6.43 -25.52 -4.00
N LYS A 162 6.35 -26.86 -4.06
CA LYS A 162 6.01 -27.60 -5.29
C LYS A 162 4.59 -27.31 -5.81
N GLU A 163 3.62 -27.14 -4.92
CA GLU A 163 2.22 -26.83 -5.28
C GLU A 163 2.08 -25.38 -5.75
N ILE A 164 2.88 -24.47 -5.20
CA ILE A 164 2.94 -23.07 -5.65
C ILE A 164 3.56 -23.02 -7.06
N GLN A 165 4.64 -23.78 -7.31
CA GLN A 165 5.26 -23.87 -8.64
C GLN A 165 4.34 -24.46 -9.71
N GLN A 166 3.42 -25.37 -9.35
CA GLN A 166 2.39 -25.88 -10.27
C GLN A 166 1.39 -24.80 -10.70
N PHE A 167 1.21 -23.74 -9.90
CA PHE A 167 0.33 -22.62 -10.24
C PHE A 167 0.91 -21.71 -11.34
N PHE A 168 2.22 -21.75 -11.55
CA PHE A 168 2.95 -20.94 -12.53
C PHE A 168 3.35 -21.71 -13.80
N ARG A 169 2.90 -22.97 -13.94
CA ARG A 169 3.20 -23.84 -15.08
C ARG A 169 2.01 -23.92 -16.03
#